data_AF-A0A0D2R404-F1
#
_entry.id   AF-A0A0D2R404-F1
#
_cell.length_a   1.000
_cell.length_b   1.000
_cell.length_c   1.000
_cell.angle_alpha   90.00
_cell.angle_beta   90.00
_cell.angle_gamma   90.00
#
_symmetry.space_group_name_H-M   'P 1'
#
loop_
_entity.id
_entity.type
_entity.pdbx_description
1 polymer ?
#
loop_
_entity_poly.entity_id
_entity_poly.type
_entity_poly.pdbx_seq_one_letter_code
_entity_poly.pdbx_strand_id
1 'polypeptide(L)'
;MKYAGLDVASKLSSLRAELVGTGASAIVISMLDEVAWLLNLRGSDGPHSPVMYAYLIVEVDGAKLFVDNSKVTKEVMDHLKNASVELRPYDSILSEIRRLAAQGAQLWLDTSSVNAAIAETYKSALDKYRSNHGSKGKIKNKRYDESNGLSEGPSGVYMRSPISLAKALKNPAELEGMQNCHLRDAAALAQFWCWLEEEIHNNVELTEVDVADKLLEFRAKKEGFLDTSFDTISGSGANGAIIHYRAEIGSCSVVDPNKLFLLDSGAQYIDGTTDITRTVHFGEPTAREKECFTRVLKGHIALDQAVFPENTPGFVLDAFARSSLWKIGLDYRHGTGHGVGAALNVHEGPQSISYRYGNTTPLQKGMIVSNEPGYYEDHAFGIRIENLLHVQEINTPNRYGGIEYLGFEKLTFFPIQARLVDISLISDDEIEWLNNYHSQVWEKVSPLVEGSARQWLWNNTRVIHKQ
;
A
#
# COMPACT_ATOMS: atom_id res chain seq x y z
N MET A 1 15.57 10.48 -9.79
CA MET A 1 16.57 10.47 -8.69
C MET A 1 16.06 11.10 -7.42
N LYS A 2 15.63 12.37 -7.41
CA LYS A 2 15.08 13.05 -6.22
C LYS A 2 14.12 12.18 -5.39
N TYR A 3 13.15 11.54 -6.03
CA TYR A 3 12.13 10.73 -5.35
C TYR A 3 12.48 9.24 -5.23
N ALA A 4 13.06 8.66 -6.28
CA ALA A 4 13.35 7.22 -6.32
C ALA A 4 14.57 6.80 -5.47
N GLY A 5 15.50 7.72 -5.16
CA GLY A 5 16.73 7.48 -4.39
C GLY A 5 17.80 6.62 -5.08
N LEU A 6 17.40 5.70 -5.95
CA LEU A 6 18.28 4.79 -6.71
C LEU A 6 18.02 4.92 -8.21
N ASP A 7 19.09 4.92 -9.00
CA ASP A 7 18.97 4.90 -10.46
C ASP A 7 18.66 3.50 -11.01
N VAL A 8 18.25 3.46 -12.28
CA VAL A 8 17.87 2.21 -12.95
C VAL A 8 19.05 1.25 -13.05
N ALA A 9 20.26 1.77 -13.32
CA ALA A 9 21.47 0.95 -13.44
C ALA A 9 21.78 0.20 -12.14
N SER A 10 21.65 0.86 -10.99
CA SER A 10 21.86 0.26 -9.67
C SER A 10 20.80 -0.80 -9.36
N LYS A 11 19.53 -0.50 -9.63
CA LYS A 11 18.42 -1.47 -9.46
C LYS A 11 18.59 -2.71 -10.35
N LEU A 12 18.96 -2.53 -11.62
CA LEU A 12 19.26 -3.63 -12.54
C LEU A 12 20.50 -4.42 -12.11
N SER A 13 21.52 -3.76 -11.58
CA SER A 13 22.73 -4.43 -11.05
C SER A 13 22.39 -5.35 -9.89
N SER A 14 21.60 -4.88 -8.91
CA SER A 14 21.12 -5.71 -7.80
C SER A 14 20.29 -6.89 -8.29
N LEU A 15 19.35 -6.68 -9.22
CA LEU A 15 18.56 -7.76 -9.80
C LEU A 15 19.42 -8.80 -10.54
N ARG A 16 20.44 -8.36 -11.27
CA ARG A 16 21.37 -9.27 -11.97
C ARG A 16 22.20 -10.10 -11.00
N ALA A 17 22.55 -9.57 -9.82
CA ALA A 17 23.20 -10.36 -8.78
C ALA A 17 22.29 -11.50 -8.29
N GLU A 18 20.98 -11.26 -8.12
CA GLU A 18 19.98 -12.29 -7.79
C GLU A 18 19.83 -13.34 -8.91
N LEU A 19 19.88 -12.92 -10.19
CA LEU A 19 19.89 -13.86 -11.32
C LEU A 19 21.07 -14.83 -11.24
N VAL A 20 22.29 -14.29 -11.05
CA VAL A 20 23.51 -15.10 -10.93
C VAL A 20 23.42 -16.04 -9.72
N GLY A 21 22.96 -15.55 -8.57
CA GLY A 21 22.83 -16.33 -7.34
C GLY A 21 21.85 -17.50 -7.45
N THR A 22 20.79 -17.35 -8.25
CA THR A 22 19.77 -18.40 -8.49
C THR A 22 20.09 -19.31 -9.68
N GLY A 23 21.14 -18.99 -10.46
CA GLY A 23 21.48 -19.66 -11.71
C GLY A 23 20.59 -19.25 -12.90
N ALA A 24 19.65 -18.33 -12.70
CA ALA A 24 18.82 -17.81 -13.77
C ALA A 24 19.63 -16.95 -14.75
N SER A 25 19.35 -17.12 -16.04
CA SER A 25 19.94 -16.29 -17.11
C SER A 25 19.10 -15.04 -17.42
N ALA A 26 17.81 -15.07 -17.08
CA ALA A 26 16.89 -13.96 -17.25
C ALA A 26 15.68 -14.09 -16.32
N ILE A 27 14.98 -12.99 -16.05
CA ILE A 27 13.69 -12.95 -15.36
C ILE A 27 12.62 -12.29 -16.24
N VAL A 28 11.39 -12.82 -16.20
CA VAL A 28 10.21 -12.16 -16.77
C VAL A 28 9.46 -11.45 -15.66
N ILE A 29 9.28 -10.14 -15.80
CA ILE A 29 8.54 -9.29 -14.88
C ILE A 29 7.22 -8.90 -15.56
N SER A 30 6.11 -9.24 -14.91
CA SER A 30 4.75 -8.99 -15.41
C SER A 30 3.91 -8.10 -14.50
N MET A 31 4.35 -7.89 -13.26
CA MET A 31 3.74 -6.95 -12.34
C MET A 31 4.10 -5.51 -12.77
N LEU A 32 3.09 -4.70 -13.05
CA LEU A 32 3.30 -3.36 -13.64
C LEU A 32 4.01 -2.40 -12.67
N ASP A 33 3.75 -2.53 -11.37
CA ASP A 33 4.41 -1.79 -10.31
C ASP A 33 5.90 -2.17 -10.16
N GLU A 34 6.25 -3.43 -10.39
CA GLU A 34 7.65 -3.86 -10.43
C GLU A 34 8.38 -3.29 -11.65
N VAL A 35 7.75 -3.29 -12.83
CA VAL A 35 8.30 -2.65 -14.04
C VAL A 35 8.52 -1.15 -13.81
N ALA A 36 7.50 -0.46 -13.28
CA ALA A 36 7.52 0.96 -12.96
C ALA A 36 8.61 1.30 -11.92
N TRP A 37 8.73 0.50 -10.86
CA TRP A 37 9.75 0.69 -9.82
C TRP A 37 11.16 0.46 -10.35
N LEU A 38 11.39 -0.64 -11.09
CA LEU A 38 12.73 -1.01 -11.53
C LEU A 38 13.29 0.00 -12.54
N LEU A 39 12.43 0.51 -13.42
CA LEU A 39 12.83 1.45 -14.48
C LEU A 39 12.65 2.92 -14.09
N ASN A 40 12.18 3.23 -12.88
CA ASN A 40 11.84 4.60 -12.45
C ASN A 40 10.89 5.29 -13.44
N LEU A 41 9.90 4.54 -13.96
CA LEU A 41 8.89 5.03 -14.88
C LEU A 41 7.53 5.02 -14.21
N ARG A 42 6.62 5.88 -14.69
CA ARG A 42 5.21 5.92 -14.29
C ARG A 42 4.35 6.05 -15.53
N GLY A 43 3.09 5.66 -15.40
CA GLY A 43 2.09 5.74 -16.47
C GLY A 43 0.71 6.04 -15.90
N SER A 44 -0.29 6.02 -16.77
CA SER A 44 -1.68 6.31 -16.43
C SER A 44 -2.63 5.35 -17.17
N ASP A 45 -2.21 4.10 -17.38
CA ASP A 45 -2.96 3.13 -18.17
C ASP A 45 -4.18 2.56 -17.43
N GLY A 46 -4.18 2.66 -16.10
CA GLY A 46 -5.29 2.31 -15.24
C GLY A 46 -5.58 3.45 -14.24
N PRO A 47 -6.80 3.50 -13.70
CA PRO A 47 -7.13 4.45 -12.65
C PRO A 47 -6.30 4.15 -11.40
N HIS A 48 -6.07 5.17 -10.59
CA HIS A 48 -5.55 5.08 -9.23
C HIS A 48 -4.11 4.59 -9.01
N SER A 49 -3.51 3.91 -9.98
CA SER A 49 -2.16 3.38 -9.87
C SER A 49 -1.31 3.94 -11.02
N PRO A 50 -0.22 4.66 -10.74
CA PRO A 50 0.57 5.35 -11.77
C PRO A 50 1.51 4.39 -12.52
N VAL A 51 0.94 3.32 -13.09
CA VAL A 51 1.63 2.25 -13.80
C VAL A 51 1.24 2.22 -15.29
N MET A 52 1.98 1.45 -16.08
CA MET A 52 1.78 1.29 -17.52
C MET A 52 1.69 -0.18 -17.88
N TYR A 53 0.87 -0.55 -18.86
CA TYR A 53 0.85 -1.88 -19.43
C TYR A 53 2.19 -2.17 -20.10
N ALA A 54 2.98 -3.02 -19.47
CA ALA A 54 4.29 -3.42 -19.94
C ALA A 54 4.69 -4.80 -19.43
N TYR A 55 5.62 -5.43 -20.13
CA TYR A 55 6.45 -6.50 -19.59
C TYR A 55 7.91 -6.07 -19.61
N LEU A 56 8.72 -6.65 -18.72
CA LEU A 56 10.15 -6.45 -18.74
C LEU A 56 10.86 -7.79 -18.67
N ILE A 57 11.82 -8.00 -19.56
CA ILE A 57 12.77 -9.10 -19.44
C ILE A 57 14.12 -8.50 -19.07
N VAL A 58 14.70 -8.95 -17.97
CA VAL A 58 16.07 -8.59 -17.59
C VAL A 58 16.95 -9.83 -17.75
N GLU A 59 17.97 -9.71 -18.59
CA GLU A 59 19.04 -10.69 -18.79
C GLU A 59 20.28 -10.26 -17.99
N VAL A 60 21.25 -11.17 -17.85
CA VAL A 60 22.53 -10.92 -17.16
C VAL A 60 23.30 -9.71 -17.73
N ASP A 61 23.15 -9.43 -19.02
CA ASP A 61 23.88 -8.39 -19.76
C ASP A 61 22.96 -7.39 -20.50
N GLY A 62 21.65 -7.55 -20.43
CA GLY A 62 20.68 -6.73 -21.16
C GLY A 62 19.34 -6.57 -20.45
N ALA A 63 18.48 -5.69 -20.95
CA ALA A 63 17.10 -5.57 -20.50
C ALA A 63 16.21 -5.12 -21.66
N LYS A 64 14.98 -5.65 -21.73
CA LYS A 64 14.02 -5.36 -22.80
C LYS A 64 12.66 -5.00 -22.22
N LEU A 65 12.23 -3.76 -22.43
CA LEU A 65 10.91 -3.27 -22.06
C LEU A 65 9.94 -3.48 -23.22
N PHE A 66 8.88 -4.24 -22.97
CA PHE A 66 7.79 -4.51 -23.91
C PHE A 66 6.63 -3.59 -23.59
N VAL A 67 6.39 -2.58 -24.43
CA VAL A 67 5.39 -1.54 -24.20
C VAL A 67 4.82 -1.08 -25.54
N ASP A 68 3.68 -0.40 -25.51
CA ASP A 68 3.18 0.33 -26.68
C ASP A 68 4.05 1.56 -26.92
N ASN A 69 4.81 1.53 -28.03
CA ASN A 69 5.73 2.60 -28.40
C ASN A 69 5.05 3.96 -28.59
N SER A 70 3.74 4.00 -28.86
CA SER A 70 3.01 5.27 -29.00
C SER A 70 2.95 6.07 -27.69
N LYS A 71 3.13 5.40 -26.55
CA LYS A 71 3.13 6.00 -25.21
C LYS A 71 4.48 6.56 -24.77
N VAL A 72 5.55 6.21 -25.49
CA VAL A 72 6.92 6.50 -25.07
C VAL A 72 7.36 7.87 -25.59
N THR A 73 7.54 8.82 -24.68
CA THR A 73 8.04 10.16 -25.02
C THR A 73 9.54 10.12 -25.33
N LYS A 74 10.07 11.18 -25.96
CA LYS A 74 11.51 11.32 -26.23
C LYS A 74 12.35 11.25 -24.95
N GLU A 75 11.88 11.88 -23.88
CA GLU A 75 12.54 11.88 -22.57
C GLU A 75 12.62 10.47 -21.99
N VAL A 76 11.55 9.69 -22.09
CA VAL A 76 11.53 8.28 -21.66
C VAL A 76 12.47 7.43 -22.54
N MET A 77 12.48 7.64 -23.85
CA MET A 77 13.41 6.95 -24.75
C MET A 77 14.87 7.23 -24.37
N ASP A 78 15.22 8.49 -24.11
CA ASP A 78 16.57 8.89 -23.70
C ASP A 78 16.94 8.29 -22.34
N HIS A 79 16.02 8.30 -21.37
CA HIS A 79 16.18 7.66 -20.06
C HIS A 79 16.45 6.15 -20.17
N LEU A 80 15.66 5.43 -20.96
CA LEU A 80 15.84 3.99 -21.19
C LEU A 80 17.13 3.67 -21.92
N LYS A 81 17.50 4.47 -22.93
CA LYS A 81 18.75 4.34 -23.66
C LYS A 81 19.96 4.51 -22.74
N ASN A 82 19.92 5.51 -21.86
CA ASN A 82 20.98 5.75 -20.87
C ASN A 82 21.11 4.58 -19.88
N ALA A 83 19.99 3.91 -19.57
CA ALA A 83 19.96 2.70 -18.75
C ALA A 83 20.25 1.40 -19.52
N SER A 84 20.57 1.46 -20.82
CA SER A 84 20.77 0.30 -21.70
C SER A 84 19.57 -0.66 -21.73
N VAL A 85 18.34 -0.10 -21.74
CA VAL A 85 17.09 -0.86 -21.87
C VAL A 85 16.56 -0.73 -23.30
N GLU A 86 16.40 -1.86 -23.98
CA GLU A 86 15.85 -1.95 -25.33
C GLU A 86 14.32 -1.86 -25.30
N LEU A 87 13.74 -1.07 -26.19
CA LEU A 87 12.29 -1.01 -26.38
C LEU A 87 11.81 -2.06 -27.39
N ARG A 88 10.73 -2.76 -27.05
CA ARG A 88 10.10 -3.77 -27.90
C ARG A 88 8.58 -3.58 -27.92
N PRO A 89 7.91 -3.93 -29.04
CA PRO A 89 6.45 -3.90 -29.09
C PRO A 89 5.84 -4.81 -28.01
N TYR A 90 4.82 -4.33 -27.30
CA TYR A 90 4.12 -5.07 -26.25
C TYR A 90 3.81 -6.53 -26.62
N ASP A 91 3.21 -6.75 -27.80
CA ASP A 91 2.77 -8.07 -28.27
C ASP A 91 3.93 -9.03 -28.62
N SER A 92 5.18 -8.55 -28.64
CA SER A 92 6.34 -9.37 -28.99
C SER A 92 6.92 -10.19 -27.83
N ILE A 93 6.37 -10.06 -26.62
CA ILE A 93 6.85 -10.73 -25.40
C ILE A 93 6.92 -12.25 -25.55
N LEU A 94 5.88 -12.88 -26.09
CA LEU A 94 5.85 -14.35 -26.25
C LEU A 94 6.89 -14.83 -27.28
N SER A 95 7.16 -14.03 -28.31
CA SER A 95 8.19 -14.34 -29.30
C SER A 95 9.58 -14.28 -28.69
N GLU A 96 9.84 -13.30 -27.81
CA GLU A 96 11.11 -13.22 -27.08
C GLU A 96 11.29 -14.40 -26.11
N ILE A 97 10.25 -14.79 -25.37
CA ILE A 97 10.30 -15.96 -24.48
C ILE A 97 10.65 -17.23 -25.27
N ARG A 98 10.05 -17.43 -26.46
CA ARG A 98 10.40 -18.56 -27.34
C ARG A 98 11.86 -18.50 -27.77
N ARG A 99 12.36 -17.31 -28.13
CA ARG A 99 13.76 -17.08 -28.53
C ARG A 99 14.71 -17.47 -27.40
N LEU A 100 14.46 -17.00 -26.18
CA LEU A 100 15.26 -17.30 -24.99
C LEU A 100 15.25 -18.79 -24.66
N ALA A 101 14.07 -19.42 -24.65
CA ALA A 101 13.96 -20.86 -24.41
C ALA A 101 14.72 -21.69 -25.47
N ALA A 102 14.66 -21.28 -26.75
CA ALA A 102 15.41 -21.93 -27.83
C ALA A 102 16.94 -21.77 -27.70
N GLN A 103 17.40 -20.77 -26.96
CA GLN A 103 18.82 -20.56 -26.61
C GLN A 103 19.23 -21.28 -25.31
N GLY A 104 18.31 -22.02 -24.69
CA GLY A 104 18.56 -22.70 -23.43
C GLY A 104 18.62 -21.77 -22.22
N ALA A 105 17.91 -20.64 -22.26
CA ALA A 105 17.81 -19.74 -21.11
C ALA A 105 17.14 -20.44 -19.91
N GLN A 106 17.76 -20.33 -18.74
CA GLN A 106 17.13 -20.59 -17.45
C GLN A 106 16.31 -19.35 -17.07
N LEU A 107 14.99 -19.44 -17.18
CA LEU A 107 14.10 -18.28 -17.03
C LEU A 107 13.46 -18.28 -15.64
N TRP A 108 13.64 -17.19 -14.91
CA TRP A 108 12.94 -16.94 -13.66
C TRP A 108 11.51 -16.47 -13.97
N LEU A 109 10.54 -17.24 -13.50
CA LEU A 109 9.12 -16.97 -13.62
C LEU A 109 8.46 -16.97 -12.24
N ASP A 110 7.89 -15.84 -11.84
CA ASP A 110 7.00 -15.78 -10.68
C ASP A 110 5.60 -16.27 -11.07
N THR A 111 5.29 -17.52 -10.76
CA THR A 111 4.01 -18.17 -11.10
C THR A 111 2.80 -17.57 -10.39
N SER A 112 3.01 -16.69 -9.40
CA SER A 112 1.91 -15.95 -8.76
C SER A 112 1.49 -14.71 -9.53
N SER A 113 2.33 -14.21 -10.45
CA SER A 113 2.05 -13.00 -11.24
C SER A 113 2.00 -13.24 -12.75
N VAL A 114 2.85 -14.12 -13.30
CA VAL A 114 2.86 -14.35 -14.75
C VAL A 114 1.58 -15.06 -15.19
N ASN A 115 1.01 -14.60 -16.30
CA ASN A 115 -0.17 -15.24 -16.89
C ASN A 115 0.16 -16.62 -17.49
N ALA A 116 -0.89 -17.43 -17.68
CA ALA A 116 -0.76 -18.78 -18.24
C ALA A 116 -0.09 -18.80 -19.62
N ALA A 117 -0.34 -17.80 -20.48
CA ALA A 117 0.24 -17.75 -21.82
C ALA A 117 1.77 -17.65 -21.79
N ILE A 118 2.34 -16.86 -20.87
CA ILE A 118 3.79 -16.75 -20.65
C ILE A 118 4.35 -18.09 -20.15
N ALA A 119 3.76 -18.64 -19.09
CA ALA A 119 4.23 -19.88 -18.48
C ALA A 119 4.18 -21.07 -19.46
N GLU A 120 3.07 -21.22 -20.19
CA GLU A 120 2.89 -22.27 -21.18
C GLU A 120 3.79 -22.08 -22.41
N THR A 121 4.01 -20.83 -22.84
CA THR A 121 4.92 -20.54 -23.96
C THR A 121 6.35 -20.97 -23.62
N TYR A 122 6.84 -20.63 -22.43
CA TYR A 122 8.17 -21.06 -22.00
C TYR A 122 8.26 -22.59 -21.89
N LYS A 123 7.28 -23.22 -21.25
CA LYS A 123 7.22 -24.69 -21.11
C LYS A 123 7.23 -25.39 -22.47
N SER A 124 6.36 -24.98 -23.40
CA SER A 124 6.28 -25.56 -24.74
C SER A 124 7.57 -25.37 -25.54
N ALA A 125 8.20 -24.19 -25.45
CA ALA A 125 9.46 -23.92 -26.13
C ALA A 125 10.62 -24.74 -25.54
N LEU A 126 10.63 -24.94 -24.21
CA LEU A 126 11.63 -25.75 -23.53
C LEU A 126 11.52 -27.24 -23.90
N ASP A 127 10.29 -27.77 -24.02
CA ASP A 127 10.07 -29.15 -24.48
C ASP A 127 10.58 -29.38 -25.91
N LYS A 128 10.41 -28.37 -26.79
CA LYS A 128 10.98 -28.38 -28.14
C LYS A 128 12.51 -28.32 -28.12
N TYR A 129 13.09 -27.46 -27.27
CA TYR A 129 14.54 -27.36 -27.09
C TYR A 129 15.14 -28.73 -26.71
N ARG A 130 14.54 -29.40 -25.70
CA ARG A 130 14.96 -30.72 -25.22
C ARG A 130 14.83 -31.81 -26.30
N SER A 131 13.76 -31.75 -27.08
CA SER A 131 13.53 -32.67 -28.20
C SER A 131 14.60 -32.53 -29.29
N ASN A 132 15.01 -31.29 -29.60
CA ASN A 132 16.00 -31.00 -30.63
C ASN A 132 17.45 -31.28 -30.19
N HIS A 133 17.76 -31.15 -28.89
CA HIS A 133 19.12 -31.33 -28.34
C HIS A 133 19.35 -32.71 -27.71
N GLY A 134 18.46 -33.67 -27.95
CA GLY A 134 18.76 -35.10 -27.76
C GLY A 134 18.95 -35.55 -26.32
N SER A 135 18.02 -35.28 -25.41
CA SER A 135 17.96 -36.04 -24.16
C SER A 135 17.16 -37.34 -24.36
N LYS A 136 17.84 -38.45 -24.70
CA LYS A 136 17.33 -39.81 -24.45
C LYS A 136 17.30 -40.07 -22.93
N GLY A 137 16.42 -39.39 -22.19
CA GLY A 137 16.24 -39.55 -20.75
C GLY A 137 14.76 -39.65 -20.44
N LYS A 138 14.33 -40.84 -19.99
CA LYS A 138 12.94 -41.17 -19.65
C LYS A 138 12.25 -40.10 -18.79
N ILE A 139 11.05 -39.70 -19.21
CA ILE A 139 10.09 -38.95 -18.39
C ILE A 139 9.78 -39.80 -17.15
N LYS A 140 10.33 -39.40 -15.99
CA LYS A 140 9.76 -39.76 -14.69
C LYS A 140 9.14 -38.49 -14.13
N ASN A 141 7.81 -38.49 -14.01
CA ASN A 141 7.09 -37.60 -13.11
C ASN A 141 7.59 -37.87 -11.68
N LYS A 142 8.64 -37.16 -11.24
CA LYS A 142 9.00 -37.11 -9.81
C LYS A 142 8.21 -35.96 -9.19
N ARG A 143 7.19 -36.33 -8.41
CA ARG A 143 6.70 -35.51 -7.29
C ARG A 143 7.89 -35.27 -6.35
N TYR A 144 7.95 -34.04 -5.83
CA TYR A 144 8.74 -33.54 -4.71
C TYR A 144 9.67 -34.57 -4.04
N ASP A 145 10.97 -34.36 -4.20
CA ASP A 145 12.00 -35.05 -3.44
C ASP A 145 13.27 -34.17 -3.40
N GLU A 146 13.63 -33.72 -2.21
CA GLU A 146 14.85 -32.99 -1.89
C GLU A 146 16.04 -33.94 -2.07
N SER A 147 16.80 -33.81 -3.17
CA SER A 147 18.19 -34.28 -3.22
C SER A 147 18.95 -33.76 -4.43
N ASN A 148 20.18 -33.34 -4.15
CA ASN A 148 21.21 -32.79 -5.04
C ASN A 148 21.48 -33.63 -6.29
N GLY A 149 20.77 -33.34 -7.38
CA GLY A 149 21.11 -33.77 -8.72
C GLY A 149 20.83 -32.64 -9.71
N LEU A 150 21.85 -31.83 -10.01
CA LEU A 150 21.79 -30.80 -11.06
C LEU A 150 21.46 -31.48 -12.39
N SER A 151 20.25 -31.27 -12.92
CA SER A 151 19.94 -31.66 -14.29
C SER A 151 20.71 -30.71 -15.23
N GLU A 152 21.64 -31.23 -16.02
CA GLU A 152 22.48 -30.48 -16.99
C GLU A 152 21.70 -29.97 -18.22
N GLY A 153 20.55 -29.33 -18.03
CA GLY A 153 19.76 -28.75 -19.11
C GLY A 153 18.90 -27.58 -18.65
N PRO A 154 18.43 -26.74 -19.58
CA PRO A 154 17.63 -25.59 -19.23
C PRO A 154 16.35 -25.99 -18.47
N SER A 155 16.08 -25.25 -17.41
CA SER A 155 14.94 -25.38 -16.52
C SER A 155 14.43 -23.99 -16.13
N GLY A 156 13.15 -23.89 -15.81
CA GLY A 156 12.59 -22.66 -15.24
C GLY A 156 12.94 -22.54 -13.76
N VAL A 157 13.23 -21.33 -13.31
CA VAL A 157 13.36 -20.98 -11.89
C VAL A 157 12.02 -20.39 -11.44
N TYR A 158 11.28 -21.14 -10.62
CA TYR A 158 9.92 -20.76 -10.22
C TYR A 158 9.92 -20.23 -8.78
N MET A 159 10.12 -18.92 -8.65
CA MET A 159 10.23 -18.24 -7.36
C MET A 159 9.54 -16.87 -7.44
N ARG A 160 9.15 -16.30 -6.29
CA ARG A 160 8.63 -14.93 -6.24
C ARG A 160 9.65 -13.94 -6.79
N SER A 161 9.19 -12.87 -7.44
CA SER A 161 10.08 -11.81 -7.91
C SER A 161 10.86 -11.18 -6.75
N PRO A 162 12.19 -11.02 -6.86
CA PRO A 162 12.99 -10.36 -5.82
C PRO A 162 12.70 -8.86 -5.76
N ILE A 163 12.10 -8.29 -6.82
CA ILE A 163 11.70 -6.88 -6.88
C ILE A 163 10.60 -6.58 -5.87
N SER A 164 9.69 -7.54 -5.63
CA SER A 164 8.62 -7.41 -4.64
C SER A 164 9.16 -7.04 -3.26
N LEU A 165 10.19 -7.74 -2.78
CA LEU A 165 10.83 -7.40 -1.51
C LEU A 165 11.66 -6.11 -1.60
N ALA A 166 12.40 -5.92 -2.70
CA ALA A 166 13.26 -4.75 -2.85
C ALA A 166 12.48 -3.42 -2.79
N LYS A 167 11.31 -3.33 -3.45
CA LYS A 167 10.46 -2.12 -3.42
C LYS A 167 9.66 -1.96 -2.13
N ALA A 168 9.46 -3.04 -1.38
CA ALA A 168 8.80 -2.98 -0.09
C ALA A 168 9.65 -2.21 0.93
N LEU A 169 10.98 -2.28 0.83
CA LEU A 169 11.95 -1.60 1.68
C LEU A 169 12.26 -0.20 1.13
N LYS A 170 11.56 0.83 1.60
CA LYS A 170 11.72 2.21 1.11
C LYS A 170 13.10 2.72 1.51
N ASN A 171 13.82 3.26 0.53
CA ASN A 171 15.06 3.98 0.80
C ASN A 171 14.77 5.39 1.35
N PRO A 172 15.77 6.13 1.86
CA PRO A 172 15.55 7.45 2.47
C PRO A 172 14.82 8.47 1.59
N ALA A 173 15.06 8.47 0.27
CA ALA A 173 14.38 9.41 -0.64
C ALA A 173 12.92 9.03 -0.88
N GLU A 174 12.62 7.73 -0.97
CA GLU A 174 11.25 7.23 -1.07
C GLU A 174 10.49 7.54 0.23
N LEU A 175 11.11 7.34 1.40
CA LEU A 175 10.52 7.67 2.69
C LEU A 175 10.27 9.17 2.86
N GLU A 176 11.22 10.01 2.48
CA GLU A 176 11.06 11.48 2.50
C GLU A 176 9.89 11.91 1.59
N GLY A 177 9.78 11.31 0.40
CA GLY A 177 8.66 11.54 -0.51
C GLY A 177 7.31 11.18 0.11
N MET A 178 7.22 9.99 0.73
CA MET A 178 6.03 9.54 1.46
C MET A 178 5.68 10.50 2.60
N GLN A 179 6.65 10.90 3.43
CA GLN A 179 6.41 11.85 4.53
C GLN A 179 5.88 13.20 4.00
N ASN A 180 6.49 13.73 2.94
CA ASN A 180 6.10 15.02 2.35
C ASN A 180 4.72 14.99 1.68
N CYS A 181 4.37 13.90 0.99
CA CYS A 181 3.05 13.76 0.38
C CYS A 181 1.95 13.64 1.44
N HIS A 182 2.18 12.93 2.54
CA HIS A 182 1.22 12.83 3.64
C HIS A 182 0.95 14.17 4.32
N LEU A 183 1.96 15.04 4.46
CA LEU A 183 1.77 16.38 5.01
C LEU A 183 0.94 17.29 4.08
N ARG A 184 1.18 17.21 2.76
CA ARG A 184 0.35 17.94 1.78
C ARG A 184 -1.08 17.41 1.75
N ASP A 185 -1.27 16.11 1.86
CA ASP A 185 -2.58 15.47 1.90
C ASP A 185 -3.34 15.85 3.19
N ALA A 186 -2.67 15.85 4.34
CA ALA A 186 -3.23 16.33 5.60
C ALA A 186 -3.69 17.80 5.52
N ALA A 187 -2.94 18.66 4.83
CA ALA A 187 -3.36 20.03 4.59
C ALA A 187 -4.57 20.13 3.63
N ALA A 188 -4.70 19.22 2.65
CA ALA A 188 -5.86 19.14 1.77
C ALA A 188 -7.11 18.73 2.57
N LEU A 189 -6.96 17.68 3.37
CA LEU A 189 -8.00 17.17 4.26
C LEU A 189 -8.45 18.23 5.25
N ALA A 190 -7.54 18.97 5.90
CA ALA A 190 -7.95 20.00 6.86
C ALA A 190 -8.78 21.13 6.22
N GLN A 191 -8.46 21.50 4.97
CA GLN A 191 -9.25 22.47 4.21
C GLN A 191 -10.61 21.89 3.80
N PHE A 192 -10.62 20.65 3.33
CA PHE A 192 -11.83 19.93 2.94
C PHE A 192 -12.79 19.71 4.12
N TRP A 193 -12.29 19.25 5.27
CA TRP A 193 -13.12 18.97 6.44
C TRP A 193 -13.67 20.24 7.07
N CYS A 194 -12.89 21.34 7.06
CA CYS A 194 -13.39 22.67 7.43
C CYS A 194 -14.57 23.07 6.54
N TRP A 195 -14.43 22.93 5.21
CA TRP A 195 -15.51 23.19 4.26
C TRP A 195 -16.73 22.29 4.49
N LEU A 196 -16.53 20.99 4.65
CA LEU A 196 -17.62 20.02 4.82
C LEU A 196 -18.44 20.33 6.08
N GLU A 197 -17.78 20.63 7.20
CA GLU A 197 -18.48 21.02 8.43
C GLU A 197 -19.22 22.35 8.28
N GLU A 198 -18.66 23.32 7.55
CA GLU A 198 -19.34 24.59 7.25
C GLU A 198 -20.61 24.40 6.39
N GLU A 199 -20.55 23.58 5.34
CA GLU A 199 -21.71 23.28 4.49
C GLU A 199 -22.81 22.54 5.26
N ILE A 200 -22.43 21.53 6.06
CA ILE A 200 -23.38 20.80 6.92
C ILE A 200 -24.01 21.75 7.95
N HIS A 201 -23.22 22.64 8.55
CA HIS A 201 -23.74 23.65 9.49
C HIS A 201 -24.73 24.62 8.81
N ASN A 202 -24.47 24.97 7.55
CA ASN A 202 -25.36 25.81 6.74
C ASN A 202 -26.58 25.06 6.18
N ASN A 203 -26.76 23.78 6.54
CA ASN A 203 -27.84 22.90 6.06
C ASN A 203 -27.84 22.71 4.54
N VAL A 204 -26.66 22.70 3.92
CA VAL A 204 -26.52 22.33 2.51
C VAL A 204 -26.61 20.81 2.40
N GLU A 205 -27.51 20.32 1.57
CA GLU A 205 -27.64 18.90 1.29
C GLU A 205 -26.51 18.45 0.35
N LEU A 206 -25.62 17.60 0.87
CA LEU A 206 -24.51 17.00 0.12
C LEU A 206 -24.71 15.50 0.05
N THR A 207 -24.65 14.93 -1.15
CA THR A 207 -24.60 13.48 -1.33
C THR A 207 -23.20 12.94 -1.01
N GLU A 208 -23.10 11.64 -0.76
CA GLU A 208 -21.81 10.96 -0.59
C GLU A 208 -20.87 11.17 -1.80
N VAL A 209 -21.44 11.26 -3.01
CA VAL A 209 -20.69 11.55 -4.24
C VAL A 209 -20.19 13.00 -4.24
N ASP A 210 -21.03 13.98 -3.89
CA ASP A 210 -20.62 15.39 -3.82
C ASP A 210 -19.43 15.58 -2.86
N VAL A 211 -19.44 14.84 -1.75
CA VAL A 211 -18.34 14.87 -0.77
C VAL A 211 -17.05 14.28 -1.35
N ALA A 212 -17.12 13.14 -2.05
CA ALA A 212 -15.96 12.52 -2.68
C ALA A 212 -15.36 13.42 -3.79
N ASP A 213 -16.22 13.99 -4.65
CA ASP A 213 -15.82 14.91 -5.72
C ASP A 213 -15.18 16.17 -5.15
N LYS A 214 -15.74 16.71 -4.06
CA LYS A 214 -15.14 17.88 -3.41
C LYS A 214 -13.77 17.59 -2.83
N LEU A 215 -13.59 16.43 -2.20
CA LEU A 215 -12.28 16.04 -1.68
C LEU A 215 -11.23 15.93 -2.81
N LEU A 216 -11.62 15.38 -3.96
CA LEU A 216 -10.77 15.36 -5.15
C LEU A 216 -10.35 16.77 -5.56
N GLU A 217 -11.25 17.75 -5.58
CA GLU A 217 -10.90 19.15 -5.88
C GLU A 217 -9.87 19.74 -4.91
N PHE A 218 -9.94 19.41 -3.62
CA PHE A 218 -8.96 19.88 -2.63
C PHE A 218 -7.59 19.22 -2.81
N ARG A 219 -7.55 17.92 -3.09
CA ARG A 219 -6.32 17.18 -3.36
C ARG A 219 -5.66 17.60 -4.67
N ALA A 220 -6.45 17.82 -5.73
CA ALA A 220 -5.96 18.25 -7.04
C ALA A 220 -5.22 19.61 -7.02
N LYS A 221 -5.45 20.44 -5.99
CA LYS A 221 -4.74 21.71 -5.80
C LYS A 221 -3.35 21.54 -5.18
N LYS A 222 -3.01 20.36 -4.66
CA LYS A 222 -1.72 20.11 -4.00
C LYS A 222 -0.64 19.84 -5.04
N GLU A 223 0.53 20.41 -4.80
CA GLU A 223 1.70 20.19 -5.66
C GLU A 223 1.99 18.70 -5.80
N GLY A 224 2.19 18.25 -7.04
CA GLY A 224 2.57 16.88 -7.33
C GLY A 224 1.42 15.86 -7.28
N PHE A 225 0.16 16.28 -7.07
CA PHE A 225 -1.00 15.40 -7.20
C PHE A 225 -1.09 14.80 -8.62
N LEU A 226 -1.43 13.53 -8.71
CA LEU A 226 -1.60 12.79 -9.97
C LEU A 226 -3.03 12.30 -10.15
N ASP A 227 -3.55 11.57 -9.16
CA ASP A 227 -4.89 10.98 -9.14
C ASP A 227 -5.23 10.61 -7.69
N THR A 228 -6.45 10.15 -7.43
CA THR A 228 -6.79 9.37 -6.23
C THR A 228 -6.00 8.07 -6.19
N SER A 229 -5.69 7.50 -5.02
CA SER A 229 -4.99 6.19 -4.92
C SER A 229 -5.94 4.99 -4.93
N PHE A 230 -7.25 5.24 -4.82
CA PHE A 230 -8.38 4.33 -5.01
C PHE A 230 -9.68 5.14 -5.06
N ASP A 231 -10.80 4.51 -5.46
CA ASP A 231 -12.14 5.12 -5.38
C ASP A 231 -12.46 5.52 -3.93
N THR A 232 -12.74 6.80 -3.68
CA THR A 232 -13.07 7.28 -2.33
C THR A 232 -14.35 6.62 -1.81
N ILE A 233 -14.27 6.03 -0.62
CA ILE A 233 -15.41 5.50 0.12
C ILE A 233 -15.95 6.62 1.00
N SER A 234 -17.13 7.12 0.65
CA SER A 234 -17.86 8.16 1.38
C SER A 234 -19.19 7.55 1.83
N GLY A 235 -19.34 7.20 3.11
CA GLY A 235 -20.47 6.41 3.61
C GLY A 235 -21.14 7.03 4.82
N SER A 236 -22.41 7.44 4.68
CA SER A 236 -23.26 7.94 5.76
C SER A 236 -24.14 6.83 6.34
N GLY A 237 -24.16 6.70 7.66
CA GLY A 237 -24.93 5.69 8.38
C GLY A 237 -24.67 4.28 7.86
N ALA A 238 -25.74 3.59 7.44
CA ALA A 238 -25.69 2.20 7.00
C ALA A 238 -24.72 1.95 5.85
N ASN A 239 -24.48 2.95 4.99
CA ASN A 239 -23.52 2.83 3.89
C ASN A 239 -22.07 2.69 4.41
N GLY A 240 -21.75 3.32 5.55
CA GLY A 240 -20.46 3.15 6.21
C GLY A 240 -20.20 1.72 6.69
N ALA A 241 -21.24 0.91 6.91
CA ALA A 241 -21.12 -0.50 7.29
C ALA A 241 -20.67 -1.41 6.13
N ILE A 242 -20.77 -0.95 4.88
CA ILE A 242 -20.37 -1.73 3.70
C ILE A 242 -18.89 -1.47 3.45
N ILE A 243 -18.03 -2.46 3.79
CA ILE A 243 -16.56 -2.33 3.78
C ILE A 243 -16.02 -1.79 2.44
N HIS A 244 -16.54 -2.30 1.31
CA HIS A 244 -16.18 -1.85 -0.03
C HIS A 244 -17.33 -1.07 -0.68
N TYR A 245 -17.91 -0.12 0.06
CA TYR A 245 -18.96 0.74 -0.47
C TYR A 245 -18.42 1.64 -1.57
N ARG A 246 -19.23 1.85 -2.61
CA ARG A 246 -18.98 2.85 -3.63
C ARG A 246 -20.25 3.67 -3.82
N ALA A 247 -20.15 4.96 -3.53
CA ALA A 247 -21.23 5.89 -3.82
C ALA A 247 -21.35 6.08 -5.34
N GLU A 248 -22.56 5.96 -5.87
CA GLU A 248 -22.85 6.18 -7.29
C GLU A 248 -23.99 7.19 -7.43
N ILE A 249 -23.93 8.02 -8.47
CA ILE A 249 -24.97 9.00 -8.77
C ILE A 249 -26.30 8.26 -8.97
N GLY A 250 -27.33 8.67 -8.23
CA GLY A 250 -28.66 8.07 -8.28
C GLY A 250 -28.89 6.89 -7.32
N SER A 251 -27.85 6.40 -6.65
CA SER A 251 -27.97 5.34 -5.63
C SER A 251 -27.15 5.60 -4.36
N CYS A 252 -26.64 6.82 -4.17
CA CYS A 252 -25.97 7.26 -2.95
C CYS A 252 -26.93 7.94 -1.96
N SER A 253 -26.52 7.99 -0.70
CA SER A 253 -27.25 8.70 0.35
C SER A 253 -26.83 10.17 0.41
N VAL A 254 -27.71 11.00 0.99
CA VAL A 254 -27.33 12.33 1.51
C VAL A 254 -26.58 12.12 2.83
N VAL A 255 -25.54 12.92 3.07
CA VAL A 255 -24.80 12.92 4.32
C VAL A 255 -25.69 13.44 5.44
N ASP A 256 -26.10 12.54 6.33
CA ASP A 256 -26.97 12.85 7.46
C ASP A 256 -26.14 13.27 8.68
N PRO A 257 -26.32 14.49 9.22
CA PRO A 257 -25.53 14.97 10.36
C PRO A 257 -25.81 14.20 11.66
N ASN A 258 -26.91 13.44 11.74
CA ASN A 258 -27.30 12.66 12.90
C ASN A 258 -26.84 11.20 12.83
N LYS A 259 -25.96 10.87 11.88
CA LYS A 259 -25.38 9.54 11.71
C LYS A 259 -23.87 9.62 11.65
N LEU A 260 -23.20 8.50 11.93
CA LEU A 260 -21.79 8.36 11.61
C LEU A 260 -21.54 8.54 10.11
N PHE A 261 -20.43 9.19 9.80
CA PHE A 261 -19.92 9.37 8.45
C PHE A 261 -18.50 8.81 8.39
N LEU A 262 -18.28 7.81 7.54
CA LEU A 262 -17.00 7.20 7.27
C LEU A 262 -16.47 7.71 5.93
N LEU A 263 -15.25 8.22 5.95
CA LEU A 263 -14.54 8.66 4.76
C LEU A 263 -13.19 7.97 4.68
N ASP A 264 -13.03 7.11 3.69
CA ASP A 264 -11.78 6.44 3.36
C ASP A 264 -11.34 6.85 1.96
N SER A 265 -10.12 7.36 1.88
CA SER A 265 -9.66 8.04 0.69
C SER A 265 -8.14 8.20 0.68
N GLY A 266 -7.55 8.20 -0.51
CA GLY A 266 -6.13 8.48 -0.65
C GLY A 266 -5.80 9.14 -2.00
N ALA A 267 -4.54 9.52 -2.16
CA ALA A 267 -4.03 10.18 -3.35
C ALA A 267 -2.68 9.63 -3.80
N GLN A 268 -2.49 9.66 -5.11
CA GLN A 268 -1.20 9.51 -5.77
C GLN A 268 -0.55 10.88 -5.91
N TYR A 269 0.66 10.98 -5.39
CA TYR A 269 1.56 12.10 -5.64
C TYR A 269 2.78 11.59 -6.42
N ILE A 270 3.49 12.48 -7.11
CA ILE A 270 4.74 12.16 -7.83
C ILE A 270 5.82 11.50 -6.95
N ASP A 271 5.69 11.65 -5.63
CA ASP A 271 6.67 11.27 -4.62
C ASP A 271 6.11 10.36 -3.52
N GLY A 272 4.84 9.95 -3.60
CA GLY A 272 4.28 8.99 -2.65
C GLY A 272 2.82 8.66 -2.90
N THR A 273 2.31 7.70 -2.13
CA THR A 273 0.91 7.25 -2.17
C THR A 273 0.34 7.37 -0.76
N THR A 274 -0.84 7.96 -0.61
CA THR A 274 -1.52 8.09 0.69
C THR A 274 -2.71 7.15 0.78
N ASP A 275 -3.03 6.77 2.02
CA ASP A 275 -4.21 6.03 2.39
C ASP A 275 -4.65 6.46 3.81
N ILE A 276 -5.91 6.81 3.97
CA ILE A 276 -6.44 7.32 5.23
C ILE A 276 -7.97 7.21 5.29
N THR A 277 -8.40 6.51 6.33
CA THR A 277 -9.79 6.54 6.81
C THR A 277 -9.97 7.38 8.08
N ARG A 278 -11.03 8.19 8.10
CA ARG A 278 -11.60 8.80 9.30
C ARG A 278 -13.10 8.55 9.40
N THR A 279 -13.55 8.24 10.60
CA THR A 279 -14.97 8.17 10.95
C THR A 279 -15.31 9.31 11.89
N VAL A 280 -16.38 10.06 11.59
CA VAL A 280 -16.83 11.23 12.35
C VAL A 280 -18.33 11.21 12.60
N HIS A 281 -18.79 12.09 13.49
CA HIS A 281 -20.20 12.42 13.67
C HIS A 281 -20.37 13.95 13.69
N PHE A 282 -21.36 14.48 12.98
CA PHE A 282 -21.56 15.94 12.89
C PHE A 282 -22.48 16.49 14.00
N GLY A 283 -23.45 15.70 14.46
CA GLY A 283 -24.30 15.96 15.64
C GLY A 283 -23.82 15.23 16.90
N GLU A 284 -24.76 14.66 17.65
CA GLU A 284 -24.52 13.89 18.89
C GLU A 284 -24.50 12.36 18.66
N PRO A 285 -23.36 11.68 18.86
CA PRO A 285 -23.26 10.23 18.69
C PRO A 285 -23.91 9.46 19.84
N THR A 286 -24.49 8.31 19.53
CA THR A 286 -25.09 7.38 20.49
C THR A 286 -24.03 6.68 21.35
N ALA A 287 -24.45 6.14 22.50
CA ALA A 287 -23.56 5.35 23.36
C ALA A 287 -22.95 4.14 22.65
N ARG A 288 -23.72 3.49 21.75
CA ARG A 288 -23.26 2.33 20.97
C ARG A 288 -22.18 2.72 19.96
N GLU A 289 -22.37 3.83 19.25
CA GLU A 289 -21.37 4.35 18.31
C GLU A 289 -20.07 4.72 19.03
N LYS A 290 -20.17 5.39 20.19
CA LYS A 290 -19.00 5.74 21.02
C LYS A 290 -18.27 4.51 21.56
N GLU A 291 -18.99 3.51 22.06
CA GLU A 291 -18.38 2.25 22.52
C GLU A 291 -17.58 1.59 21.38
N CYS A 292 -18.21 1.41 20.23
CA CYS A 292 -17.59 0.73 19.09
C CYS A 292 -16.38 1.51 18.57
N PHE A 293 -16.52 2.83 18.43
CA PHE A 293 -15.44 3.71 17.99
C PHE A 293 -14.24 3.64 18.92
N THR A 294 -14.51 3.70 20.23
CA THR A 294 -13.44 3.62 21.24
C THR A 294 -12.73 2.28 21.19
N ARG A 295 -13.45 1.17 20.94
CA ARG A 295 -12.81 -0.14 20.81
C ARG A 295 -11.94 -0.27 19.56
N VAL A 296 -12.39 0.28 18.43
CA VAL A 296 -11.58 0.39 17.21
C VAL A 296 -10.34 1.25 17.48
N LEU A 297 -10.50 2.41 18.12
CA LEU A 297 -9.39 3.29 18.49
C LEU A 297 -8.38 2.59 19.40
N LYS A 298 -8.82 1.84 20.42
CA LYS A 298 -7.93 1.06 21.28
C LYS A 298 -7.12 0.04 20.48
N GLY A 299 -7.72 -0.59 19.48
CA GLY A 299 -7.01 -1.46 18.54
C GLY A 299 -5.96 -0.73 17.71
N HIS A 300 -6.33 0.45 17.19
CA HIS A 300 -5.44 1.30 16.41
C HIS A 300 -4.22 1.74 17.23
N ILE A 301 -4.44 2.18 18.47
CA ILE A 301 -3.40 2.59 19.43
C ILE A 301 -2.50 1.41 19.78
N ALA A 302 -3.09 0.24 20.09
CA ALA A 302 -2.33 -0.94 20.47
C ALA A 302 -1.37 -1.40 19.37
N LEU A 303 -1.77 -1.30 18.10
CA LEU A 303 -0.87 -1.61 16.99
C LEU A 303 0.16 -0.50 16.75
N ASP A 304 -0.25 0.77 16.80
CA ASP A 304 0.66 1.92 16.63
C ASP A 304 1.81 1.94 17.66
N GLN A 305 1.53 1.54 18.90
CA GLN A 305 2.51 1.49 19.99
C GLN A 305 3.31 0.17 20.06
N ALA A 306 3.04 -0.79 19.17
CA ALA A 306 3.68 -2.10 19.25
C ALA A 306 5.20 -2.01 19.05
N VAL A 307 5.95 -2.63 19.97
CA VAL A 307 7.40 -2.87 19.85
C VAL A 307 7.61 -4.38 19.84
N PHE A 308 8.24 -4.90 18.79
CA PHE A 308 8.30 -6.33 18.51
C PHE A 308 9.69 -6.76 18.00
N PRO A 309 10.11 -8.02 18.19
CA PRO A 309 11.39 -8.51 17.68
C PRO A 309 11.49 -8.41 16.15
N GLU A 310 12.68 -8.18 15.62
CA GLU A 310 12.94 -8.36 14.19
C GLU A 310 12.50 -9.77 13.71
N ASN A 311 12.23 -9.90 12.41
CA ASN A 311 11.71 -11.13 11.80
C ASN A 311 10.31 -11.57 12.25
N THR A 312 9.56 -10.72 12.98
CA THR A 312 8.15 -11.00 13.32
C THR A 312 7.24 -10.85 12.09
N PRO A 313 6.49 -11.90 11.68
CA PRO A 313 5.49 -11.81 10.61
C PRO A 313 4.32 -10.89 11.00
N GLY A 314 3.82 -10.12 10.04
CA GLY A 314 2.74 -9.15 10.31
C GLY A 314 1.44 -9.78 10.83
N PHE A 315 1.14 -11.04 10.49
CA PHE A 315 -0.04 -11.74 11.02
C PHE A 315 -0.03 -11.90 12.55
N VAL A 316 1.15 -11.85 13.19
CA VAL A 316 1.29 -11.92 14.66
C VAL A 316 0.75 -10.65 15.32
N LEU A 317 0.89 -9.50 14.65
CA LEU A 317 0.53 -8.19 15.19
C LEU A 317 -0.97 -7.86 15.02
N ASP A 318 -1.66 -8.50 14.07
CA ASP A 318 -3.08 -8.28 13.74
C ASP A 318 -3.99 -8.42 14.98
N ALA A 319 -3.70 -9.36 15.88
CA ALA A 319 -4.48 -9.57 17.10
C ALA A 319 -4.46 -8.37 18.07
N PHE A 320 -3.41 -7.54 18.07
CA PHE A 320 -3.36 -6.33 18.90
C PHE A 320 -4.51 -5.37 18.56
N ALA A 321 -4.77 -5.21 17.26
CA ALA A 321 -5.81 -4.33 16.76
C ALA A 321 -7.23 -4.88 16.94
N ARG A 322 -7.39 -6.18 17.22
CA ARG A 322 -8.70 -6.84 17.42
C ARG A 322 -9.06 -7.03 18.88
N SER A 323 -8.07 -7.12 19.75
CA SER A 323 -8.23 -7.56 21.14
C SER A 323 -9.34 -6.82 21.92
N SER A 324 -9.49 -5.52 21.69
CA SER A 324 -10.51 -4.69 22.34
C SER A 324 -11.95 -4.99 21.89
N LEU A 325 -12.13 -5.33 20.61
CA LEU A 325 -13.41 -5.74 20.02
C LEU A 325 -13.77 -7.17 20.46
N TRP A 326 -12.80 -8.08 20.43
CA TRP A 326 -13.00 -9.48 20.83
C TRP A 326 -13.49 -9.64 22.28
N LYS A 327 -13.08 -8.73 23.19
CA LYS A 327 -13.56 -8.71 24.58
C LYS A 327 -15.08 -8.62 24.73
N ILE A 328 -15.79 -8.13 23.71
CA ILE A 328 -17.25 -8.05 23.68
C ILE A 328 -17.87 -8.81 22.51
N GLY A 329 -17.13 -9.73 21.90
CA GLY A 329 -17.63 -10.56 20.80
C GLY A 329 -17.80 -9.83 19.46
N LEU A 330 -17.15 -8.68 19.27
CA LEU A 330 -17.12 -7.97 17.98
C LEU A 330 -15.83 -8.29 17.20
N ASP A 331 -15.87 -8.12 15.88
CA ASP A 331 -14.71 -8.30 14.97
C ASP A 331 -14.94 -7.54 13.64
N TYR A 332 -13.95 -7.54 12.76
CA TYR A 332 -14.03 -7.00 11.40
C TYR A 332 -13.46 -7.98 10.35
N ARG A 333 -14.05 -7.99 9.15
CA ARG A 333 -13.83 -9.05 8.14
C ARG A 333 -12.75 -8.76 7.10
N HIS A 334 -11.84 -7.83 7.39
CA HIS A 334 -10.65 -7.52 6.57
C HIS A 334 -9.36 -7.64 7.39
N GLY A 335 -8.20 -7.55 6.73
CA GLY A 335 -6.91 -7.47 7.44
C GLY A 335 -6.77 -6.14 8.18
N THR A 336 -5.90 -6.08 9.19
CA THR A 336 -5.60 -4.83 9.91
C THR A 336 -4.73 -3.87 9.10
N GLY A 337 -3.99 -4.36 8.12
CA GLY A 337 -3.27 -3.50 7.19
C GLY A 337 -2.53 -4.23 6.07
N HIS A 338 -2.09 -3.44 5.09
CA HIS A 338 -1.36 -3.87 3.90
C HIS A 338 -0.16 -2.97 3.67
N GLY A 339 0.81 -3.42 2.88
CA GLY A 339 1.90 -2.52 2.45
C GLY A 339 1.42 -1.45 1.47
N VAL A 340 2.18 -0.36 1.36
CA VAL A 340 1.89 0.76 0.45
C VAL A 340 3.13 1.12 -0.37
N GLY A 341 2.96 1.33 -1.67
CA GLY A 341 4.02 1.70 -2.59
C GLY A 341 4.37 3.19 -2.58
N ALA A 342 5.59 3.54 -3.00
CA ALA A 342 6.01 4.93 -3.15
C ALA A 342 5.67 5.45 -4.56
N ALA A 343 4.56 6.19 -4.67
CA ALA A 343 3.95 6.59 -5.94
C ALA A 343 3.68 5.35 -6.82
N LEU A 344 3.07 4.31 -6.23
CA LEU A 344 2.78 3.01 -6.84
C LEU A 344 1.43 2.52 -6.30
N ASN A 345 1.15 1.22 -6.32
CA ASN A 345 -0.10 0.67 -5.81
C ASN A 345 -0.30 1.01 -4.33
N VAL A 346 -1.53 1.42 -3.97
CA VAL A 346 -1.90 1.63 -2.56
C VAL A 346 -1.88 0.31 -1.77
N HIS A 347 -2.31 -0.78 -2.42
CA HIS A 347 -2.17 -2.13 -1.90
C HIS A 347 -0.92 -2.79 -2.48
N GLU A 348 0.16 -2.82 -1.70
CA GLU A 348 1.47 -3.34 -2.11
C GLU A 348 1.96 -4.45 -1.18
N GLY A 349 2.24 -5.63 -1.75
CA GLY A 349 2.94 -6.70 -1.05
C GLY A 349 4.47 -6.58 -1.09
N PRO A 350 5.21 -7.47 -0.41
CA PRO A 350 4.72 -8.71 0.18
C PRO A 350 4.26 -8.60 1.64
N GLN A 351 4.53 -7.50 2.34
CA GLN A 351 4.16 -7.33 3.74
C GLN A 351 2.67 -7.02 3.93
N SER A 352 2.09 -7.51 5.01
CA SER A 352 0.72 -7.20 5.45
C SER A 352 0.54 -7.52 6.92
N ILE A 353 -0.40 -6.85 7.60
CA ILE A 353 -0.85 -7.18 8.94
C ILE A 353 -2.26 -7.74 8.82
N SER A 354 -2.40 -9.07 8.85
CA SER A 354 -3.68 -9.73 8.62
C SER A 354 -3.75 -11.07 9.33
N TYR A 355 -4.92 -11.43 9.88
CA TYR A 355 -5.22 -12.75 10.41
C TYR A 355 -5.00 -13.91 9.41
N ARG A 356 -4.89 -13.60 8.12
CA ARG A 356 -4.65 -14.58 7.06
C ARG A 356 -3.23 -15.14 7.16
N TYR A 357 -3.09 -16.29 7.81
CA TYR A 357 -1.82 -17.01 8.01
C TYR A 357 -1.06 -17.39 6.72
N GLY A 358 -1.68 -17.24 5.54
CA GLY A 358 -1.05 -17.51 4.25
C GLY A 358 0.08 -16.54 3.88
N ASN A 359 0.22 -15.42 4.59
CA ASN A 359 1.34 -14.50 4.45
C ASN A 359 2.23 -14.50 5.70
N THR A 360 3.40 -15.12 5.59
CA THR A 360 4.39 -15.20 6.68
C THR A 360 5.56 -14.23 6.50
N THR A 361 5.44 -13.25 5.59
CA THR A 361 6.48 -12.24 5.37
C THR A 361 6.71 -11.43 6.66
N PRO A 362 7.95 -11.41 7.19
CA PRO A 362 8.31 -10.55 8.30
C PRO A 362 8.19 -9.06 7.98
N LEU A 363 7.76 -8.27 8.96
CA LEU A 363 7.94 -6.82 8.87
C LEU A 363 9.42 -6.48 9.04
N GLN A 364 9.92 -5.61 8.17
CA GLN A 364 11.32 -5.20 8.11
C GLN A 364 11.43 -3.68 8.07
N LYS A 365 12.54 -3.14 8.57
CA LYS A 365 12.85 -1.71 8.52
C LYS A 365 12.73 -1.17 7.10
N GLY A 366 12.09 0.00 6.95
CA GLY A 366 11.83 0.62 5.64
C GLY A 366 10.50 0.18 5.01
N MET A 367 9.82 -0.84 5.54
CA MET A 367 8.46 -1.15 5.09
C MET A 367 7.48 -0.06 5.52
N ILE A 368 6.49 0.22 4.67
CA ILE A 368 5.32 1.02 5.02
C ILE A 368 4.11 0.09 5.03
N VAL A 369 3.25 0.24 6.03
CA VAL A 369 2.00 -0.52 6.21
C VAL A 369 0.85 0.38 6.67
N SER A 370 -0.39 0.07 6.30
CA SER A 370 -1.58 0.64 6.95
C SER A 370 -1.81 0.03 8.34
N ASN A 371 -2.49 0.79 9.20
CA ASN A 371 -3.04 0.39 10.49
C ASN A 371 -4.48 0.85 10.55
N GLU A 372 -5.40 -0.02 10.15
CA GLU A 372 -6.78 0.32 9.78
C GLU A 372 -7.83 -0.60 10.44
N PRO A 373 -7.83 -0.84 11.77
CA PRO A 373 -8.90 -1.60 12.39
C PRO A 373 -10.26 -0.93 12.14
N GLY A 374 -11.30 -1.76 12.14
CA GLY A 374 -12.67 -1.29 11.95
C GLY A 374 -13.71 -2.10 12.71
N TYR A 375 -14.96 -1.67 12.60
CA TYR A 375 -16.14 -2.40 13.01
C TYR A 375 -17.33 -1.93 12.17
N TYR A 376 -18.18 -2.88 11.76
CA TYR A 376 -19.28 -2.62 10.84
C TYR A 376 -20.54 -3.27 11.40
N GLU A 377 -21.51 -2.44 11.78
CA GLU A 377 -22.82 -2.84 12.27
C GLU A 377 -23.80 -2.77 11.10
N ASP A 378 -24.14 -3.94 10.55
CA ASP A 378 -24.97 -4.07 9.35
C ASP A 378 -26.26 -3.24 9.47
N HIS A 379 -26.57 -2.49 8.40
CA HIS A 379 -27.74 -1.61 8.32
C HIS A 379 -27.77 -0.44 9.31
N ALA A 380 -26.68 -0.17 10.04
CA ALA A 380 -26.61 0.91 11.03
C ALA A 380 -25.46 1.89 10.75
N PHE A 381 -24.21 1.45 10.94
CA PHE A 381 -23.03 2.30 10.79
C PHE A 381 -21.75 1.46 10.60
N GLY A 382 -20.70 2.09 10.09
CA GLY A 382 -19.36 1.52 10.11
C GLY A 382 -18.33 2.51 10.63
N ILE A 383 -17.27 1.95 11.17
CA ILE A 383 -16.15 2.68 11.77
C ILE A 383 -14.87 2.06 11.27
N ARG A 384 -13.95 2.90 10.81
CA ARG A 384 -12.55 2.55 10.55
C ARG A 384 -11.67 3.75 10.88
N ILE A 385 -10.51 3.46 11.48
CA ILE A 385 -9.50 4.46 11.85
C ILE A 385 -8.19 3.99 11.27
N GLU A 386 -7.67 4.75 10.31
CA GLU A 386 -6.52 4.33 9.53
C GLU A 386 -5.42 5.37 9.46
N ASN A 387 -4.18 4.89 9.65
CA ASN A 387 -2.96 5.65 9.40
C ASN A 387 -1.96 4.75 8.66
N LEU A 388 -1.08 5.36 7.87
CA LEU A 388 0.13 4.69 7.38
C LEU A 388 1.28 4.84 8.38
N LEU A 389 2.00 3.74 8.55
CA LEU A 389 3.11 3.57 9.48
C LEU A 389 4.36 3.08 8.73
N HIS A 390 5.51 3.67 9.03
CA HIS A 390 6.83 3.24 8.59
C HIS A 390 7.48 2.36 9.67
N VAL A 391 7.93 1.17 9.30
CA VAL A 391 8.62 0.24 10.20
C VAL A 391 10.06 0.70 10.40
N GLN A 392 10.44 0.92 11.65
CA GLN A 392 11.79 1.35 12.03
C GLN A 392 12.32 0.58 13.23
N GLU A 393 13.63 0.65 13.44
CA GLU A 393 14.24 0.13 14.66
C GLU A 393 13.85 1.00 15.87
N ILE A 394 13.54 0.34 16.99
CA ILE A 394 13.28 0.99 18.27
C ILE A 394 14.42 0.62 19.24
N ASN A 395 15.00 1.65 19.85
CA ASN A 395 16.00 1.48 20.89
C ASN A 395 15.32 1.02 22.18
N THR A 396 15.49 -0.26 22.50
CA THR A 396 14.97 -0.87 23.72
C THR A 396 16.05 -0.91 24.81
N PRO A 397 15.69 -0.82 26.11
CA PRO A 397 16.67 -0.93 27.20
C PRO A 397 17.44 -2.26 27.24
N ASN A 398 16.86 -3.31 26.64
CA ASN A 398 17.44 -4.65 26.58
C ASN A 398 17.40 -5.18 25.15
N ARG A 399 18.34 -6.06 24.80
CA ARG A 399 18.39 -6.81 23.53
C ARG A 399 18.41 -8.32 23.82
N TYR A 400 17.25 -8.89 24.15
CA TYR A 400 17.15 -10.33 24.44
C TYR A 400 17.52 -11.15 23.22
N GLY A 401 18.46 -12.10 23.36
CA GLY A 401 18.98 -12.89 22.23
C GLY A 401 19.90 -12.11 21.28
N GLY A 402 20.25 -10.86 21.59
CA GLY A 402 21.14 -10.04 20.76
C GLY A 402 20.50 -9.52 19.47
N ILE A 403 19.16 -9.59 19.34
CA ILE A 403 18.41 -9.18 18.14
C ILE A 403 17.85 -7.76 18.26
N GLU A 404 17.55 -7.16 17.11
CA GLU A 404 16.89 -5.86 17.00
C GLU A 404 15.40 -5.96 17.38
N TYR A 405 14.84 -4.81 17.81
CA TYR A 405 13.41 -4.65 18.00
C TYR A 405 12.92 -3.53 17.10
N LEU A 406 11.78 -3.77 16.46
CA LEU A 406 11.13 -2.88 15.52
C LEU A 406 9.88 -2.27 16.15
N GLY A 407 9.41 -1.19 15.56
CA GLY A 407 8.16 -0.52 15.85
C GLY A 407 7.83 0.44 14.72
N PHE A 408 7.02 1.45 15.00
CA PHE A 408 6.44 2.29 13.96
C PHE A 408 6.77 3.78 14.12
N GLU A 409 6.94 4.44 12.99
CA GLU A 409 6.89 5.89 12.83
C GLU A 409 5.63 6.25 12.02
N LYS A 410 4.90 7.29 12.43
CA LYS A 410 3.65 7.69 11.77
C LYS A 410 3.94 8.51 10.51
N LEU A 411 3.21 8.23 9.43
CA LEU A 411 3.18 9.07 8.23
C LEU A 411 1.90 9.92 8.20
N THR A 412 0.77 9.36 8.60
CA THR A 412 -0.52 10.05 8.58
C THR A 412 -0.71 10.96 9.80
N PHE A 413 -0.81 12.28 9.56
CA PHE A 413 -1.08 13.29 10.58
C PHE A 413 -2.41 14.00 10.31
N PHE A 414 -3.50 13.45 10.85
CA PHE A 414 -4.82 14.07 10.75
C PHE A 414 -5.67 13.77 12.00
N PRO A 415 -6.46 14.71 12.54
CA PRO A 415 -7.17 14.51 13.80
C PRO A 415 -8.06 13.26 13.81
N ILE A 416 -8.17 12.64 14.97
CA ILE A 416 -9.15 11.58 15.28
C ILE A 416 -10.22 12.21 16.17
N GLN A 417 -11.51 12.07 15.83
CA GLN A 417 -12.57 12.87 16.43
C GLN A 417 -12.79 12.54 17.93
N ALA A 418 -12.40 13.46 18.82
CA ALA A 418 -12.45 13.25 20.26
C ALA A 418 -13.85 12.99 20.83
N ARG A 419 -14.91 13.57 20.23
CA ARG A 419 -16.29 13.42 20.73
C ARG A 419 -16.82 11.98 20.64
N LEU A 420 -16.25 11.17 19.74
CA LEU A 420 -16.60 9.76 19.58
C LEU A 420 -15.94 8.86 20.64
N VAL A 421 -15.00 9.39 21.41
CA VAL A 421 -14.32 8.63 22.47
C VAL A 421 -15.24 8.51 23.70
N ASP A 422 -15.47 7.27 24.12
CA ASP A 422 -16.05 6.92 25.40
C ASP A 422 -14.96 6.95 26.47
N ILE A 423 -14.99 8.03 27.25
CA ILE A 423 -14.02 8.33 28.32
C ILE A 423 -14.02 7.25 29.41
N SER A 424 -15.10 6.48 29.56
CA SER A 424 -15.18 5.38 30.54
C SER A 424 -14.43 4.11 30.10
N LEU A 425 -14.17 3.94 28.81
CA LEU A 425 -13.53 2.75 28.22
C LEU A 425 -12.05 2.94 27.87
N ILE A 426 -11.63 4.19 27.70
CA ILE A 426 -10.25 4.54 27.34
C ILE A 426 -9.37 4.73 28.59
N SER A 427 -8.16 4.18 28.58
CA SER A 427 -7.20 4.33 29.67
C SER A 427 -6.54 5.72 29.65
N ASP A 428 -5.86 6.06 30.74
CA ASP A 428 -5.17 7.35 30.84
C ASP A 428 -3.98 7.39 29.86
N ASP A 429 -3.24 6.28 29.70
CA ASP A 429 -2.17 6.14 28.70
C ASP A 429 -2.68 6.29 27.26
N GLU A 430 -3.87 5.78 26.96
CA GLU A 430 -4.50 5.91 25.63
C GLU A 430 -4.98 7.36 25.36
N ILE A 431 -5.44 8.08 26.40
CA ILE A 431 -5.74 9.51 26.32
C ILE A 431 -4.46 10.32 26.11
N GLU A 432 -3.38 9.99 26.83
CA GLU A 432 -2.08 10.64 26.64
C GLU A 432 -1.55 10.38 25.23
N TRP A 433 -1.67 9.16 24.70
CA TRP A 433 -1.34 8.85 23.32
C TRP A 433 -2.12 9.74 22.35
N LEU A 434 -3.45 9.87 22.54
CA LEU A 434 -4.30 10.66 21.64
C LEU A 434 -3.95 12.14 21.70
N ASN A 435 -3.68 12.67 22.89
CA ASN A 435 -3.23 14.06 23.09
C ASN A 435 -1.86 14.32 22.43
N ASN A 436 -0.90 13.39 22.59
CA ASN A 436 0.40 13.49 21.95
C ASN A 436 0.28 13.40 20.42
N TYR A 437 -0.56 12.49 19.91
CA TYR A 437 -0.84 12.39 18.49
C TYR A 437 -1.43 13.70 17.95
N HIS A 438 -2.45 14.26 18.61
CA HIS A 438 -3.04 15.54 18.23
C HIS A 438 -2.05 16.71 18.30
N SER A 439 -1.14 16.74 19.28
CA SER A 439 -0.05 17.73 19.32
C SER A 439 0.83 17.64 18.08
N GLN A 440 1.24 16.42 17.70
CA GLN A 440 2.05 16.21 16.49
C GLN A 440 1.29 16.60 15.22
N VAL A 441 -0.01 16.31 15.14
CA VAL A 441 -0.87 16.76 14.03
C VAL A 441 -0.86 18.29 13.94
N TRP A 442 -1.07 18.98 15.06
CA TRP A 442 -1.02 20.45 15.10
C TRP A 442 0.35 20.98 14.67
N GLU A 443 1.43 20.49 15.26
CA GLU A 443 2.80 20.95 14.99
C GLU A 443 3.19 20.78 13.53
N LYS A 444 2.85 19.63 12.92
CA LYS A 444 3.26 19.30 11.55
C LYS A 444 2.35 19.89 10.48
N VAL A 445 1.05 20.01 10.74
CA VAL A 445 0.05 20.41 9.71
C VAL A 445 -0.33 21.88 9.81
N SER A 446 -0.38 22.48 11.01
CA SER A 446 -0.76 23.88 11.15
C SER A 446 0.09 24.90 10.38
N PRO A 447 1.40 24.67 10.10
CA PRO A 447 2.18 25.55 9.24
C PRO A 447 1.77 25.49 7.75
N LEU A 448 1.04 24.46 7.34
CA LEU A 448 0.65 24.20 5.95
C LEU A 448 -0.78 24.66 5.63
N VAL A 449 -1.50 25.19 6.62
CA VAL A 449 -2.87 25.70 6.49
C VAL A 449 -3.01 27.07 7.14
N GLU A 450 -3.95 27.86 6.63
CA GLU A 450 -4.23 29.21 7.09
C GLU A 450 -5.75 29.42 7.28
N GLY A 451 -6.14 30.56 7.85
CA GLY A 451 -7.56 30.95 7.95
C GLY A 451 -8.43 29.97 8.75
N SER A 452 -9.65 29.73 8.25
CA SER A 452 -10.64 28.85 8.91
C SER A 452 -10.14 27.43 9.06
N ALA A 453 -9.44 26.88 8.05
CA ALA A 453 -8.87 25.53 8.12
C ALA A 453 -7.85 25.36 9.26
N ARG A 454 -7.02 26.38 9.52
CA ARG A 454 -6.08 26.35 10.66
C ARG A 454 -6.81 26.41 12.00
N GLN A 455 -7.85 27.22 12.10
CA GLN A 455 -8.67 27.31 13.31
C GLN A 455 -9.46 26.01 13.55
N TRP A 456 -9.98 25.40 12.49
CA TRP A 456 -10.63 24.10 12.50
C TRP A 456 -9.68 23.01 13.01
N LEU A 457 -8.45 23.00 12.50
CA LEU A 457 -7.41 22.08 12.96
C LEU A 457 -7.13 22.26 14.46
N TRP A 458 -6.94 23.50 14.92
CA TRP A 458 -6.71 23.80 16.34
C TRP A 458 -7.83 23.26 17.24
N ASN A 459 -9.09 23.44 16.82
CA ASN A 459 -10.24 22.99 17.59
C ASN A 459 -10.31 21.46 17.67
N ASN A 460 -9.89 20.75 16.62
CA ASN A 460 -9.92 19.29 16.53
C ASN A 460 -8.65 18.61 17.07
N THR A 461 -7.64 19.36 17.48
CA THR A 461 -6.41 18.86 18.13
C THR A 461 -6.27 19.30 19.58
N ARG A 462 -7.37 19.73 20.22
CA ARG A 462 -7.34 20.15 21.62
C ARG A 462 -7.11 18.96 22.56
N VAL A 463 -6.42 19.24 23.66
CA VAL A 463 -6.22 18.29 24.74
C VAL A 463 -7.56 17.79 25.27
N ILE A 464 -7.67 16.47 25.39
CA ILE A 464 -8.79 15.76 25.97
C ILE A 464 -8.49 15.53 27.44
N HIS A 465 -9.44 15.92 28.30
CA HIS A 465 -9.35 15.73 29.75
C HIS A 465 -10.34 14.66 30.17
N LYS A 466 -9.86 13.68 30.96
CA LYS A 466 -10.71 12.75 31.69
C LYS A 466 -11.22 13.47 32.94
N GLN A 467 -12.53 13.68 33.01
CA GLN A 467 -13.17 14.32 34.18
C GLN A 467 -13.28 13.34 35.35
#